data_AF-A0A1V6UII7-F1
#
_entry.id   AF-A0A1V6UII7-F1
#
_cell.length_a   1.000
_cell.length_b   1.000
_cell.length_c   1.000
_cell.angle_alpha   90.00
_cell.angle_beta   90.00
_cell.angle_gamma   90.00
#
_symmetry.space_group_name_H-M   'P 1'
#
loop_
_entity.id
_entity.type
_entity.pdbx_description
1 polymer ?
#
loop_
_entity_poly.entity_id
_entity_poly.type
_entity_poly.pdbx_seq_one_letter_code
_entity_poly.pdbx_strand_id
1 'polypeptide(L)'
;MGQDSVFIVPSEDTRGVDNETWFNVGPSEFLEDPDNEEAHWITVIIPAEMDETHTDEAIMNHAYQIIRNRQAVVTDVTQHNLGVICISIPVPVDAGINAMWIRAEVDAGKWLEVIRTGMVTLNREVIFKRPRGYCAVAT
;
A
#
# COMPACT_ATOMS: atom_id res chain seq x y z
N MET A 1 -7.26 -15.21 3.75
CA MET A 1 -6.81 -14.75 2.43
C MET A 1 -6.35 -13.30 2.61
N GLY A 2 -5.13 -13.00 2.16
CA GLY A 2 -4.61 -11.62 2.15
C GLY A 2 -5.27 -10.88 1.01
N GLN A 3 -5.57 -9.59 1.19
CA GLN A 3 -6.01 -8.74 0.08
C GLN A 3 -4.77 -8.04 -0.49
N ASP A 4 -4.78 -7.85 -1.80
CA ASP A 4 -3.65 -7.50 -2.65
C ASP A 4 -3.12 -6.08 -2.40
N SER A 5 -1.88 -5.80 -2.82
CA SER A 5 -1.24 -4.49 -2.62
C SER A 5 -0.50 -4.03 -3.86
N VAL A 6 -1.11 -3.09 -4.59
CA VAL A 6 -0.51 -2.40 -5.74
C VAL A 6 0.71 -1.54 -5.36
N PHE A 7 0.96 -1.35 -4.07
CA PHE A 7 1.99 -0.46 -3.54
C PHE A 7 3.35 -1.13 -3.35
N ILE A 8 3.44 -2.45 -3.44
CA ILE A 8 4.68 -3.19 -3.19
C ILE A 8 5.08 -3.95 -4.45
N VAL A 9 6.33 -3.80 -4.86
CA VAL A 9 6.88 -4.47 -6.04
C VAL A 9 8.20 -5.17 -5.69
N PRO A 10 8.55 -6.22 -6.44
CA PRO A 10 9.87 -6.84 -6.36
C PRO A 10 11.03 -5.85 -6.44
N SER A 11 12.04 -6.00 -5.58
CA SER A 11 13.29 -5.25 -5.77
C SER A 11 14.06 -5.80 -6.98
N GLU A 12 14.70 -4.93 -7.76
CA GLU A 12 15.40 -5.36 -8.99
C GLU A 12 16.57 -6.33 -8.74
N ASP A 13 17.12 -6.34 -7.52
CA ASP A 13 18.20 -7.22 -7.07
C ASP A 13 17.77 -8.67 -6.79
N THR A 14 16.46 -8.96 -6.78
CA THR A 14 15.94 -10.32 -6.53
C THR A 14 15.66 -11.13 -7.80
N ARG A 15 16.00 -10.59 -9.00
CA ARG A 15 15.76 -11.23 -10.32
C ARG A 15 16.49 -12.57 -10.58
N GLY A 16 17.15 -13.14 -9.57
CA GLY A 16 17.78 -14.47 -9.61
C GLY A 16 17.40 -15.39 -8.45
N VAL A 17 16.51 -14.95 -7.55
CA VAL A 17 15.99 -15.79 -6.46
C VAL A 17 14.82 -16.58 -7.02
N ASP A 18 14.90 -17.90 -6.89
CA ASP A 18 13.86 -18.84 -7.33
C ASP A 18 12.46 -18.38 -6.91
N ASN A 19 11.48 -18.64 -7.77
CA ASN A 19 10.07 -18.30 -7.56
C ASN A 19 9.47 -18.91 -6.28
N GLU A 20 10.21 -19.72 -5.54
CA GLU A 20 9.78 -20.47 -4.35
C GLU A 20 10.04 -19.70 -3.04
N THR A 21 11.01 -18.79 -3.03
CA THR A 21 11.22 -17.85 -1.91
C THR A 21 10.19 -16.71 -1.92
N TRP A 22 9.61 -16.41 -3.08
CA TRP A 22 8.49 -15.48 -3.26
C TRP A 22 7.21 -15.95 -2.55
N PHE A 23 6.96 -17.27 -2.50
CA PHE A 23 5.73 -17.84 -1.93
C PHE A 23 5.57 -17.66 -0.41
N ASN A 24 6.62 -17.25 0.32
CA ASN A 24 6.53 -16.99 1.76
C ASN A 24 6.27 -15.52 2.11
N VAL A 25 6.32 -14.60 1.14
CA VAL A 25 5.83 -13.21 1.32
C VAL A 25 4.32 -13.13 1.07
N GLY A 26 3.75 -14.16 0.44
CA GLY A 26 2.35 -14.31 0.04
C GLY A 26 2.29 -14.80 -1.41
N PRO A 27 1.16 -15.35 -1.88
CA PRO A 27 1.04 -15.89 -3.23
C PRO A 27 1.28 -14.80 -4.29
N SER A 28 1.55 -15.19 -5.55
CA SER A 28 1.82 -14.31 -6.69
C SER A 28 0.61 -13.46 -7.15
N GLU A 29 -0.25 -13.10 -6.22
CA GLU A 29 -1.59 -12.50 -6.37
C GLU A 29 -1.55 -10.96 -6.14
N PHE A 30 -0.38 -10.40 -5.77
CA PHE A 30 -0.14 -9.00 -5.35
C PHE A 30 -0.41 -7.86 -6.36
N LEU A 31 -1.11 -8.07 -7.47
CA LEU A 31 -1.06 -7.14 -8.61
C LEU A 31 -2.34 -6.34 -8.91
N GLU A 32 -3.48 -6.61 -8.27
CA GLU A 32 -4.74 -5.92 -8.58
C GLU A 32 -5.44 -5.39 -7.32
N ASP A 33 -6.01 -4.17 -7.38
CA ASP A 33 -6.83 -3.67 -6.26
C ASP A 33 -8.13 -4.48 -6.16
N PRO A 34 -8.58 -4.90 -4.96
CA PRO A 34 -9.92 -5.43 -4.81
C PRO A 34 -10.97 -4.42 -5.24
N ASP A 35 -12.12 -4.91 -5.73
CA ASP A 35 -13.25 -4.06 -6.05
C ASP A 35 -13.72 -3.31 -4.79
N ASN A 36 -14.12 -2.04 -4.95
CA ASN A 36 -14.57 -1.19 -3.83
C ASN A 36 -15.78 -1.79 -3.07
N GLU A 37 -16.55 -2.69 -3.70
CA GLU A 37 -17.67 -3.40 -3.07
C GLU A 37 -17.21 -4.52 -2.11
N GLU A 38 -15.95 -4.94 -2.18
CA GLU A 38 -15.39 -6.08 -1.47
C GLU A 38 -14.48 -5.70 -0.29
N ALA A 39 -14.15 -4.41 -0.15
CA ALA A 39 -13.25 -3.93 0.90
C ALA A 39 -13.60 -2.53 1.40
N HIS A 40 -13.39 -2.32 2.71
CA HIS A 40 -13.09 -0.99 3.22
C HIS A 40 -11.60 -0.71 3.04
N TRP A 41 -11.25 0.58 2.97
CA TRP A 41 -9.91 1.04 2.71
C TRP A 41 -9.42 1.88 3.86
N ILE A 42 -8.35 1.42 4.52
CA ILE A 42 -7.61 2.23 5.49
C ILE A 42 -6.51 2.94 4.75
N THR A 43 -6.73 4.23 4.49
CA THR A 43 -5.86 5.07 3.67
C THR A 43 -5.04 6.03 4.51
N VAL A 44 -3.72 5.96 4.32
CA VAL A 44 -2.77 6.96 4.81
C VAL A 44 -2.43 7.91 3.67
N ILE A 45 -2.74 9.19 3.84
CA ILE A 45 -2.31 10.24 2.92
C ILE A 45 -0.83 10.51 3.13
N ILE A 46 -0.05 10.50 2.05
CA ILE A 46 1.40 10.69 2.08
C ILE A 46 1.74 12.05 1.48
N PRO A 47 2.57 12.87 2.16
CA PRO A 47 3.10 14.11 1.58
C PRO A 47 3.91 13.86 0.30
N ALA A 48 3.69 14.66 -0.74
CA ALA A 48 4.34 14.50 -2.04
C ALA A 48 5.88 14.61 -1.94
N GLU A 49 6.37 15.44 -1.02
CA GLU A 49 7.78 15.68 -0.79
C GLU A 49 8.53 14.41 -0.34
N MET A 50 7.82 13.42 0.20
CA MET A 50 8.41 12.14 0.60
C MET A 50 8.94 11.33 -0.59
N ASP A 51 8.49 11.58 -1.83
CA ASP A 51 9.01 10.90 -3.03
C ASP A 51 10.52 11.15 -3.20
N GLU A 52 10.98 12.37 -2.96
CA GLU A 52 12.39 12.73 -3.17
C GLU A 52 13.24 12.64 -1.90
N THR A 53 12.59 12.72 -0.73
CA THR A 53 13.29 12.93 0.55
C THR A 53 13.37 11.71 1.45
N HIS A 54 12.53 10.69 1.22
CA HIS A 54 12.42 9.54 2.10
C HIS A 54 12.70 8.23 1.36
N THR A 55 13.26 7.25 2.09
CA THR A 55 13.40 5.87 1.61
C THR A 55 12.05 5.13 1.68
N ASP A 56 11.93 4.01 0.99
CA ASP A 56 10.71 3.19 1.02
C ASP A 56 10.39 2.71 2.44
N GLU A 57 11.43 2.32 3.19
CA GLU A 57 11.29 1.97 4.61
C GLU A 57 10.72 3.16 5.41
N ALA A 58 11.24 4.37 5.20
CA ALA A 58 10.79 5.55 5.94
C ALA A 58 9.33 5.92 5.60
N ILE A 59 8.94 5.81 4.33
CA ILE A 59 7.56 6.03 3.88
C ILE A 59 6.62 4.97 4.48
N MET A 60 6.99 3.69 4.41
CA MET A 60 6.14 2.62 4.95
C MET A 60 6.09 2.65 6.48
N ASN A 61 7.18 2.99 7.16
CA ASN A 61 7.19 3.16 8.61
C ASN A 61 6.30 4.33 9.04
N HIS A 62 6.30 5.44 8.28
CA HIS A 62 5.38 6.55 8.51
C HIS A 62 3.92 6.08 8.40
N ALA A 63 3.57 5.36 7.33
CA ALA A 63 2.23 4.80 7.16
C ALA A 63 1.83 3.85 8.29
N TYR A 64 2.73 2.95 8.68
CA TYR A 64 2.52 2.03 9.80
C TYR A 64 2.23 2.77 11.11
N GLN A 65 2.98 3.84 11.45
CA GLN A 65 2.71 4.61 12.66
C GLN A 65 1.34 5.31 12.63
N ILE A 66 0.93 5.86 11.48
CA ILE A 66 -0.39 6.50 11.33
C ILE A 66 -1.51 5.47 11.53
N ILE A 67 -1.38 4.28 10.96
CA ILE A 67 -2.36 3.21 11.10
C ILE A 67 -2.43 2.72 12.56
N ARG A 68 -1.27 2.47 13.17
CA ARG A 68 -1.16 2.04 14.58
C ARG A 68 -1.80 3.05 15.53
N ASN A 69 -1.65 4.34 15.25
CA ASN A 69 -2.26 5.42 16.04
C ASN A 69 -3.73 5.68 15.67
N ARG A 70 -4.30 4.91 14.73
CA ARG A 70 -5.68 5.05 14.22
C ARG A 70 -5.98 6.44 13.63
N GLN A 71 -4.98 7.03 12.97
CA GLN A 71 -5.07 8.36 12.36
C GLN A 71 -5.28 8.32 10.85
N ALA A 72 -5.38 7.13 10.25
CA ALA A 72 -5.71 6.94 8.85
C ALA A 72 -7.20 7.20 8.56
N VAL A 73 -7.54 7.43 7.30
CA VAL A 73 -8.92 7.60 6.84
C VAL A 73 -9.50 6.22 6.51
N VAL A 74 -10.72 5.92 6.96
CA VAL A 74 -11.45 4.71 6.56
C VAL A 74 -12.49 5.10 5.52
N THR A 75 -12.46 4.46 4.36
CA THR A 75 -13.39 4.73 3.25
C THR A 75 -13.89 3.44 2.61
N ASP A 76 -14.99 3.54 1.88
CA ASP A 76 -15.53 2.48 1.03
C ASP A 76 -14.89 2.46 -0.37
N VAL A 77 -14.04 3.42 -0.69
CA VAL A 77 -13.40 3.55 -2.01
C VAL A 77 -11.89 3.76 -1.91
N THR A 78 -11.16 3.10 -2.81
CA THR A 78 -9.74 3.34 -3.04
C THR A 78 -9.43 4.81 -3.34
N GLN A 79 -8.74 5.49 -2.43
CA GLN A 79 -8.39 6.91 -2.59
C GLN A 79 -7.28 7.15 -3.64
N HIS A 80 -6.38 6.19 -3.83
CA HIS A 80 -5.32 6.30 -4.84
C HIS A 80 -5.89 6.26 -6.26
N ASN A 81 -7.03 5.57 -6.47
CA ASN A 81 -7.75 5.59 -7.75
C ASN A 81 -8.45 6.94 -8.01
N LEU A 82 -8.69 7.72 -6.97
CA LEU A 82 -9.09 9.14 -7.06
C LEU A 82 -7.88 10.08 -7.19
N GLY A 83 -6.68 9.49 -7.23
CA GLY A 83 -5.39 10.13 -7.43
C GLY A 83 -4.85 10.85 -6.19
N VAL A 84 -5.34 10.50 -5.01
CA VAL A 84 -4.71 10.92 -3.75
C VAL A 84 -3.34 10.24 -3.64
N ILE A 85 -2.31 10.98 -3.25
CA ILE A 85 -0.98 10.42 -2.94
C ILE A 85 -1.12 9.69 -1.61
N CYS A 86 -1.24 8.37 -1.64
CA CYS A 86 -1.56 7.59 -0.46
C CYS A 86 -1.10 6.14 -0.52
N ILE A 87 -1.10 5.50 0.64
CA ILE A 87 -1.05 4.05 0.80
C ILE A 87 -2.40 3.62 1.35
N SER A 88 -3.09 2.74 0.63
CA SER A 88 -4.41 2.23 1.02
C SER A 88 -4.30 0.74 1.34
N ILE A 89 -4.76 0.34 2.52
CA ILE A 89 -4.80 -1.08 2.91
C ILE A 89 -6.24 -1.56 2.84
N PRO A 90 -6.54 -2.54 1.96
CA PRO A 90 -7.85 -3.14 1.92
C PRO A 90 -8.10 -3.98 3.18
N VAL A 91 -9.29 -3.86 3.73
CA VAL A 91 -9.78 -4.67 4.84
C VAL A 91 -11.19 -5.19 4.53
N PRO A 92 -11.55 -6.42 4.97
CA PRO A 92 -12.86 -6.98 4.69
C PRO A 92 -14.02 -6.13 5.24
N VAL A 93 -15.10 -5.99 4.45
CA VAL A 93 -16.29 -5.19 4.79
C VAL A 93 -17.04 -5.72 6.01
N ASP A 94 -16.95 -7.02 6.27
CA ASP A 94 -17.63 -7.69 7.39
C ASP A 94 -16.88 -7.57 8.74
N ALA A 95 -15.68 -6.98 8.74
CA ALA A 95 -14.91 -6.79 9.95
C ALA A 95 -15.46 -5.63 10.79
N GLY A 96 -15.73 -5.86 12.07
CA GLY A 96 -16.00 -4.78 13.02
C GLY A 96 -14.84 -3.78 13.09
N ILE A 97 -15.11 -2.51 13.43
CA ILE A 97 -14.14 -1.42 13.36
C ILE A 97 -12.78 -1.70 14.02
N ASN A 98 -12.76 -2.39 15.17
CA ASN A 98 -11.51 -2.75 15.83
C ASN A 98 -10.72 -3.84 15.07
N ALA A 99 -11.43 -4.80 14.47
CA ALA A 99 -10.79 -5.85 13.67
C ALA A 99 -10.18 -5.28 12.38
N MET A 100 -10.85 -4.29 11.76
CA MET A 100 -10.29 -3.56 10.61
C MET A 100 -8.94 -2.90 10.95
N TRP A 101 -8.88 -2.14 12.04
CA TRP A 101 -7.64 -1.49 12.48
C TRP A 101 -6.52 -2.48 12.80
N ILE A 102 -6.84 -3.57 13.52
CA ILE A 102 -5.86 -4.62 13.83
C ILE A 102 -5.32 -5.24 12.54
N ARG A 103 -6.19 -5.51 11.57
CA ARG A 103 -5.79 -6.12 10.31
C ARG A 103 -4.87 -5.20 9.50
N ALA A 104 -5.25 -3.94 9.34
CA ALA A 104 -4.43 -2.98 8.62
C ALA A 104 -3.07 -2.75 9.31
N GLU A 105 -3.03 -2.73 10.64
CA GLU A 105 -1.77 -2.63 11.40
C GLU A 105 -0.88 -3.86 11.13
N VAL A 106 -1.44 -5.06 11.16
CA VAL A 106 -0.71 -6.31 10.87
C VAL A 106 -0.16 -6.31 9.45
N ASP A 107 -0.97 -5.95 8.46
CA ASP A 107 -0.56 -5.98 7.05
C ASP A 107 0.48 -4.89 6.75
N ALA A 108 0.30 -3.66 7.28
CA ALA A 108 1.31 -2.61 7.21
C ALA A 108 2.65 -3.03 7.87
N GLY A 109 2.58 -3.73 9.00
CA GLY A 109 3.76 -4.24 9.70
C GLY A 109 4.53 -5.27 8.88
N LYS A 110 3.83 -6.22 8.25
CA LYS A 110 4.45 -7.20 7.35
C LYS A 110 5.12 -6.54 6.17
N TRP A 111 4.45 -5.59 5.53
CA TRP A 111 4.99 -4.82 4.41
C TRP A 111 6.28 -4.09 4.80
N LEU A 112 6.29 -3.44 5.96
CA LEU A 112 7.50 -2.80 6.48
C LEU A 112 8.63 -3.81 6.74
N GLU A 113 8.31 -4.99 7.27
CA GLU A 113 9.29 -6.04 7.50
C GLU A 113 9.94 -6.51 6.20
N VAL A 114 9.15 -6.79 5.16
CA VAL A 114 9.70 -7.25 3.86
C VAL A 114 10.40 -6.15 3.07
N ILE A 115 10.04 -4.87 3.26
CA ILE A 115 10.81 -3.75 2.73
C ILE A 115 12.18 -3.66 3.42
N ARG A 116 12.23 -3.87 4.75
CA ARG A 116 13.49 -3.87 5.52
C ARG A 116 14.45 -4.99 5.12
N THR A 117 13.94 -6.12 4.63
CA THR A 117 14.81 -7.18 4.10
C THR A 117 15.37 -6.85 2.71
N GLY A 118 14.89 -5.78 2.06
CA GLY A 118 15.28 -5.40 0.70
C GLY A 118 14.71 -6.30 -0.38
N MET A 119 13.79 -7.22 -0.03
CA MET A 119 13.17 -8.14 -0.99
C MET A 119 12.15 -7.43 -1.88
N VAL A 120 11.53 -6.37 -1.35
CA VAL A 120 10.53 -5.57 -2.06
C VAL A 120 10.78 -4.08 -1.85
N THR A 121 10.30 -3.28 -2.78
CA THR A 121 10.30 -1.81 -2.74
C THR A 121 8.88 -1.28 -2.88
N LEU A 122 8.68 -0.01 -2.56
CA LEU A 122 7.41 0.65 -2.82
C LEU A 122 7.29 0.99 -4.30
N ASN A 123 6.11 0.79 -4.87
CA ASN A 123 5.76 1.28 -6.20
C ASN A 123 5.52 2.79 -6.14
N ARG A 124 6.61 3.56 -6.16
CA ARG A 124 6.57 5.02 -6.10
C ARG A 124 5.83 5.64 -7.27
N GLU A 125 5.77 4.98 -8.42
CA GLU A 125 4.96 5.46 -9.54
C GLU A 125 3.48 5.45 -9.12
N VAL A 126 2.96 4.34 -8.60
CA VAL A 126 1.57 4.26 -8.12
C VAL A 126 1.28 5.22 -6.97
N ILE A 127 2.23 5.40 -6.04
CA ILE A 127 2.02 6.26 -4.87
C ILE A 127 2.09 7.75 -5.23
N PHE A 128 3.11 8.17 -5.98
CA PHE A 128 3.46 9.58 -6.16
C PHE A 128 3.21 10.11 -7.59
N LYS A 129 3.24 9.25 -8.60
CA LYS A 129 3.21 9.67 -10.00
C LYS A 129 1.95 9.17 -10.68
N ARG A 130 0.97 10.06 -10.83
CA ARG A 130 -0.15 9.77 -11.73
C ARG A 130 0.35 9.57 -13.17
N PRO A 131 -0.31 8.72 -13.98
CA PRO A 131 -0.17 8.82 -15.41
C PRO A 131 -0.51 10.25 -15.84
N ARG A 132 0.39 10.89 -16.58
CA ARG A 132 0.13 12.16 -17.27
C ARG A 132 -1.02 11.94 -18.26
N GLY A 133 -2.27 12.03 -17.80
CA GLY A 133 -3.43 11.58 -18.57
C GLY A 133 -4.73 12.33 -18.34
N TYR A 134 -4.84 13.18 -17.32
CA TYR A 134 -5.95 14.14 -17.23
C TYR A 134 -5.38 15.55 -17.24
N CYS A 135 -5.36 16.12 -18.44
CA CYS A 135 -5.06 17.50 -18.72
C CYS A 135 -5.86 18.44 -17.82
N ALA A 136 -5.21 19.54 -17.47
CA ALA A 136 -5.82 20.76 -16.98
C ALA A 136 -7.12 21.09 -17.73
N VAL A 137 -8.18 21.37 -16.97
CA VAL A 137 -9.16 22.35 -17.42
C VAL A 137 -8.87 23.60 -16.63
N ALA A 138 -8.18 24.52 -17.29
CA ALA A 138 -8.17 25.91 -16.89
C ALA A 138 -9.61 26.43 -16.96
N THR A 139 -10.04 27.08 -15.89
CA THR A 139 -11.08 28.12 -15.94
C THR A 139 -10.65 29.27 -15.05
#